data_AF-A0A1M3L404-F1
#
_entry.id   AF-A0A1M3L404-F1
#
_cell.length_a   1.000
_cell.length_b   1.000
_cell.length_c   1.000
_cell.angle_alpha   90.00
_cell.angle_beta   90.00
_cell.angle_gamma   90.00
#
_symmetry.space_group_name_H-M   'P 1'
#
loop_
_entity.id
_entity.type
_entity.pdbx_description
1 polymer ?
#
loop_
_entity_poly.entity_id
_entity_poly.type
_entity_poly.pdbx_seq_one_letter_code
_entity_poly.pdbx_strand_id
1 'polypeptide(L)'
;MMKKFLIYIVCSLISAACFAQVIKQGQKFTSIPVFEGKVTFIKEIPAKPNLSIEDNYKILKDWAGTKYGKDPFISSIRYGYQNHEFIAKSRIELLLPADSKGVREKMIMRYRVNGFLFQDKCVLEITDISYLYENSGKGNLLTRIIRAEDFITNDAIKASDGFQELKVNTSKSTLYFLNELNEDFENIYKSQ
;
A
#
# COMPACT_ATOMS: atom_id res chain seq x y z
N MET A 1 -0.78 44.76 -17.70
CA MET A 1 0.17 44.17 -16.74
C MET A 1 -0.49 43.16 -15.78
N MET A 2 -1.72 43.38 -15.31
CA MET A 2 -2.42 42.52 -14.33
C MET A 2 -2.81 41.11 -14.83
N LYS A 3 -3.02 40.92 -16.14
CA LYS A 3 -3.33 39.59 -16.73
C LYS A 3 -2.18 38.59 -16.64
N LYS A 4 -0.91 39.06 -16.63
CA LYS A 4 0.27 38.18 -16.50
C LYS A 4 0.41 37.67 -15.06
N PHE A 5 0.13 38.51 -14.06
CA PHE A 5 0.13 38.11 -12.65
C PHE A 5 -0.97 37.11 -12.30
N LEU A 6 -2.15 37.20 -12.94
CA LEU A 6 -3.22 36.23 -12.74
C LEU A 6 -2.82 34.80 -13.16
N ILE A 7 -2.02 34.67 -14.23
CA ILE A 7 -1.53 33.36 -14.71
C ILE A 7 -0.53 32.74 -13.73
N TYR A 8 0.36 33.55 -13.14
CA TYR A 8 1.30 33.06 -12.13
C TYR A 8 0.60 32.57 -10.85
N ILE A 9 -0.48 33.22 -10.43
CA ILE A 9 -1.28 32.82 -9.26
C ILE A 9 -1.99 31.49 -9.53
N VAL A 10 -2.59 31.33 -10.72
CA VAL A 10 -3.27 30.07 -11.11
C VAL A 10 -2.27 28.92 -11.25
N CYS A 11 -1.06 29.15 -11.78
CA CYS A 11 -0.01 28.12 -11.85
C CYS A 11 0.57 27.75 -10.47
N SER A 12 0.58 28.67 -9.50
CA SER A 12 1.03 28.36 -8.12
C SER A 12 0.03 27.55 -7.29
N LEU A 13 -1.26 27.55 -7.66
CA LEU A 13 -2.30 26.78 -6.97
C LEU A 13 -2.39 25.31 -7.40
N ILE A 14 -1.60 24.89 -8.39
CA ILE A 14 -1.53 23.48 -8.85
C ILE A 14 -0.50 22.68 -8.03
N SER A 15 0.23 23.32 -7.12
CA SER A 15 1.17 22.61 -6.24
C SER A 15 0.41 21.80 -5.18
N ALA A 16 0.53 20.48 -5.30
CA ALA A 16 0.13 19.46 -4.32
C ALA A 16 -1.37 19.13 -4.21
N ALA A 17 -2.02 18.83 -5.33
CA ALA A 17 -3.07 17.82 -5.28
C ALA A 17 -2.39 16.45 -5.06
N CYS A 18 -2.36 15.98 -3.81
CA CYS A 18 -2.07 14.59 -3.49
C CYS A 18 -3.21 13.72 -4.05
N PHE A 19 -3.14 13.45 -5.36
CA PHE A 19 -4.00 12.45 -5.98
C PHE A 19 -3.63 11.09 -5.40
N ALA A 20 -4.62 10.28 -5.03
CA ALA A 20 -4.42 8.85 -4.86
C ALA A 20 -3.71 8.33 -6.11
N GLN A 21 -2.48 7.83 -5.99
CA GLN A 21 -1.74 7.30 -7.13
C GLN A 21 -2.33 5.94 -7.48
N VAL A 22 -3.38 5.95 -8.31
CA VAL A 22 -3.91 4.74 -8.94
C VAL A 22 -2.91 4.31 -10.01
N ILE A 23 -2.22 3.20 -9.78
CA ILE A 23 -1.30 2.64 -10.77
C ILE A 23 -2.03 1.57 -11.58
N LYS A 24 -1.72 1.50 -12.88
CA LYS A 24 -2.29 0.52 -13.83
C LYS A 24 -1.37 -0.68 -13.98
N GLN A 25 -1.85 -1.73 -14.64
CA GLN A 25 -1.03 -2.90 -15.03
C GLN A 25 0.33 -2.48 -15.63
N GLY A 26 1.41 -3.18 -15.23
CA GLY A 26 2.79 -2.90 -15.63
C GLY A 26 3.46 -1.73 -14.88
N GLN A 27 2.70 -0.93 -14.13
CA GLN A 27 3.25 0.19 -13.35
C GLN A 27 3.58 -0.23 -11.90
N LYS A 28 4.56 0.45 -11.32
CA LYS A 28 5.01 0.26 -9.93
C LYS A 28 4.71 1.49 -9.08
N PHE A 29 4.50 1.29 -7.79
CA PHE A 29 4.48 2.39 -6.83
C PHE A 29 5.88 2.95 -6.68
N THR A 30 6.00 4.27 -6.82
CA THR A 30 7.27 5.01 -6.72
C THR A 30 7.27 6.00 -5.55
N SER A 31 6.11 6.20 -4.91
CA SER A 31 5.93 7.13 -3.79
C SER A 31 4.88 6.59 -2.83
N ILE A 32 4.78 7.20 -1.64
CA ILE A 32 3.77 6.86 -0.62
C ILE A 32 2.54 7.77 -0.85
N PRO A 33 1.45 7.26 -1.44
CA PRO A 33 0.25 8.05 -1.70
C PRO A 33 -0.52 8.30 -0.41
N VAL A 34 -1.04 9.52 -0.24
CA VAL A 34 -1.95 9.88 0.85
C VAL A 34 -3.24 10.39 0.24
N PHE A 35 -4.35 9.74 0.59
CA PHE A 35 -5.70 10.10 0.17
C PHE A 35 -6.56 10.32 1.41
N GLU A 36 -7.19 11.49 1.52
CA GLU A 36 -8.02 11.87 2.68
C GLU A 36 -7.32 11.65 4.03
N GLY A 37 -6.02 11.97 4.09
CA GLY A 37 -5.21 11.82 5.31
C GLY A 37 -4.82 10.39 5.64
N LYS A 38 -4.97 9.44 4.70
CA LYS A 38 -4.64 8.04 4.87
C LYS A 38 -3.72 7.52 3.77
N VAL A 39 -2.70 6.76 4.15
CA VAL A 39 -1.82 6.06 3.22
C VAL A 39 -2.61 4.95 2.54
N THR A 40 -2.86 5.12 1.24
CA THR A 40 -3.71 4.21 0.46
C THR A 40 -3.13 3.98 -0.92
N PHE A 41 -2.72 2.74 -1.17
CA PHE A 41 -2.15 2.28 -2.44
C PHE A 41 -3.24 1.61 -3.27
N ILE A 42 -3.39 2.00 -4.53
CA ILE A 42 -4.43 1.46 -5.41
C ILE A 42 -3.80 0.95 -6.70
N LYS A 43 -4.08 -0.31 -7.04
CA LYS A 43 -3.71 -0.97 -8.28
C LYS A 43 -4.96 -1.34 -9.07
N GLU A 44 -5.00 -0.96 -10.34
CA GLU A 44 -6.04 -1.38 -11.28
C GLU A 44 -5.43 -2.27 -12.38
N ILE A 45 -6.08 -3.40 -12.64
CA ILE A 45 -5.81 -4.25 -13.80
C ILE A 45 -7.13 -4.50 -14.57
N PRO A 46 -7.09 -4.68 -15.89
CA PRO A 46 -8.28 -5.04 -16.64
C PRO A 46 -8.81 -6.40 -16.18
N ALA A 47 -10.12 -6.50 -15.99
CA ALA A 47 -10.79 -7.79 -15.89
C ALA A 47 -10.73 -8.52 -17.24
N LYS A 48 -10.87 -9.85 -17.27
CA LYS A 48 -10.92 -10.58 -18.54
C LYS A 48 -12.24 -10.27 -19.26
N PRO A 49 -12.20 -9.71 -20.48
CA PRO A 49 -13.41 -9.24 -21.16
C PRO A 49 -14.34 -10.37 -21.63
N ASN A 50 -13.80 -11.58 -21.79
CA ASN A 50 -14.57 -12.76 -22.22
C ASN A 50 -15.14 -13.59 -21.07
N LEU A 51 -14.97 -13.12 -19.83
CA LEU A 51 -15.48 -13.77 -18.63
C LEU A 51 -16.62 -12.95 -18.03
N SER A 52 -17.57 -13.66 -17.40
CA SER A 52 -18.61 -13.01 -16.60
C SER A 52 -18.00 -12.26 -15.40
N ILE A 53 -18.77 -11.39 -14.76
CA ILE A 53 -18.33 -10.72 -13.52
C ILE A 53 -18.11 -11.76 -12.42
N GLU A 54 -18.94 -12.81 -12.38
CA GLU A 54 -18.84 -13.92 -11.44
C GLU A 54 -17.56 -14.74 -11.65
N ASP A 55 -17.18 -15.01 -12.90
CA ASP A 55 -15.95 -15.76 -13.21
C ASP A 55 -14.70 -14.93 -12.93
N ASN A 56 -14.71 -13.64 -13.26
CA ASN A 56 -13.65 -12.72 -12.88
C ASN A 56 -13.51 -12.64 -11.34
N TYR A 57 -14.64 -12.59 -10.63
CA TYR A 57 -14.63 -12.54 -9.17
C TYR A 57 -14.15 -13.86 -8.58
N LYS A 58 -14.50 -15.00 -9.18
CA LYS A 58 -14.00 -16.30 -8.77
C LYS A 58 -12.47 -16.35 -8.83
N ILE A 59 -11.86 -15.85 -9.90
CA ILE A 59 -10.39 -15.78 -10.03
C ILE A 59 -9.79 -14.92 -8.92
N LEU A 60 -10.36 -13.74 -8.67
CA LEU A 60 -9.92 -12.84 -7.61
C LEU A 60 -10.03 -13.50 -6.22
N LYS A 61 -11.16 -14.15 -5.96
CA LYS A 61 -11.46 -14.88 -4.72
C LYS A 61 -10.47 -16.02 -4.50
N ASP A 62 -10.17 -16.80 -5.53
CA ASP A 62 -9.26 -17.95 -5.43
C ASP A 62 -7.82 -17.49 -5.17
N TRP A 63 -7.37 -16.40 -5.81
CA TRP A 63 -6.08 -15.76 -5.50
C TRP A 63 -6.03 -15.28 -4.05
N ALA A 64 -7.06 -14.56 -3.60
CA ALA A 64 -7.12 -14.04 -2.24
C ALA A 64 -7.15 -15.16 -1.18
N GLY A 65 -7.87 -16.25 -1.44
CA GLY A 65 -7.88 -17.44 -0.58
C GLY A 65 -6.51 -18.12 -0.51
N THR A 66 -5.79 -18.20 -1.63
CA THR A 66 -4.43 -18.74 -1.66
C THR A 66 -3.44 -17.87 -0.91
N LYS A 67 -3.59 -16.54 -1.01
CA LYS A 67 -2.68 -15.56 -0.40
C LYS A 67 -2.92 -15.36 1.09
N TYR A 68 -4.19 -15.28 1.52
CA TYR A 68 -4.58 -14.83 2.86
C TYR A 68 -5.39 -15.87 3.66
N GLY A 69 -5.76 -17.00 3.06
CA GLY A 69 -6.58 -18.03 3.70
C GLY A 69 -5.81 -19.14 4.41
N LYS A 70 -4.47 -19.16 4.33
CA LYS A 70 -3.66 -20.30 4.79
C LYS A 70 -3.33 -20.29 6.28
N ASP A 71 -3.01 -19.13 6.85
CA ASP A 71 -2.57 -19.01 8.24
C ASP A 71 -3.39 -17.94 8.98
N PRO A 72 -4.29 -18.34 9.91
CA PRO A 72 -5.15 -17.40 10.65
C PRO A 72 -4.38 -16.52 11.65
N PHE A 73 -3.14 -16.88 12.03
CA PHE A 73 -2.31 -16.05 12.90
C PHE A 73 -1.59 -14.92 12.15
N ILE A 74 -1.49 -15.05 10.81
CA ILE A 74 -0.87 -14.07 9.93
C ILE A 74 -1.93 -13.22 9.22
N SER A 75 -3.02 -13.84 8.76
CA SER A 75 -4.04 -13.14 8.01
C SER A 75 -5.45 -13.63 8.30
N SER A 76 -6.41 -12.74 8.09
CA SER A 76 -7.84 -13.06 8.08
C SER A 76 -8.45 -12.52 6.79
N ILE A 77 -9.39 -13.26 6.21
CA ILE A 77 -10.07 -12.89 4.97
C ILE A 77 -11.58 -13.05 5.12
N ARG A 78 -12.33 -12.12 4.55
CA ARG A 78 -13.79 -12.17 4.40
C ARG A 78 -14.18 -11.86 2.96
N TYR A 79 -15.28 -12.46 2.51
CA TYR A 79 -15.81 -12.28 1.16
C TYR A 79 -17.15 -11.53 1.22
N GLY A 80 -17.27 -10.44 0.47
CA GLY A 80 -18.50 -9.70 0.27
C GLY A 80 -19.15 -10.12 -1.04
N TYR A 81 -19.95 -11.20 -0.99
CA TYR A 81 -20.56 -11.79 -2.18
C TYR A 81 -21.43 -10.82 -2.99
N GLN A 82 -22.14 -9.91 -2.32
CA GLN A 82 -23.00 -8.90 -2.98
C GLN A 82 -22.20 -7.84 -3.75
N ASN A 83 -20.95 -7.60 -3.35
CA ASN A 83 -20.12 -6.53 -3.88
C ASN A 83 -18.98 -7.05 -4.77
N HIS A 84 -18.91 -8.35 -5.03
CA HIS A 84 -17.78 -9.00 -5.70
C HIS A 84 -16.43 -8.59 -5.11
N GLU A 85 -16.36 -8.54 -3.77
CA GLU A 85 -15.20 -8.08 -3.05
C GLU A 85 -14.65 -9.13 -2.08
N PHE A 86 -13.36 -9.05 -1.79
CA PHE A 86 -12.78 -9.63 -0.59
C PHE A 86 -12.10 -8.53 0.21
N ILE A 87 -12.01 -8.76 1.52
CA ILE A 87 -11.27 -7.91 2.44
C ILE A 87 -10.41 -8.83 3.28
N ALA A 88 -9.10 -8.58 3.28
CA ALA A 88 -8.17 -9.27 4.16
C ALA A 88 -7.40 -8.29 5.04
N LYS A 89 -7.08 -8.73 6.25
CA LYS A 89 -6.10 -8.08 7.13
C LYS A 89 -4.93 -9.03 7.27
N SER A 90 -3.71 -8.52 7.12
CA SER A 90 -2.50 -9.34 7.13
C SER A 90 -1.35 -8.63 7.82
N ARG A 91 -0.35 -9.42 8.24
CA ARG A 91 0.93 -8.93 8.78
C ARG A 91 2.10 -9.57 8.05
N ILE A 92 3.21 -8.85 7.96
CA ILE A 92 4.48 -9.36 7.44
C ILE A 92 5.66 -8.75 8.19
N GLU A 93 6.75 -9.51 8.31
CA GLU A 93 8.04 -8.96 8.74
C GLU A 93 8.75 -8.33 7.53
N LEU A 94 9.02 -7.04 7.60
CA LEU A 94 9.85 -6.32 6.64
C LEU A 94 11.30 -6.35 7.14
N LEU A 95 12.18 -6.94 6.33
CA LEU A 95 13.61 -6.73 6.49
C LEU A 95 14.00 -5.39 5.87
N LEU A 96 14.63 -4.52 6.65
CA LEU A 96 15.02 -3.20 6.19
C LEU A 96 16.40 -3.23 5.50
N PRO A 97 16.68 -2.30 4.56
CA PRO A 97 18.04 -2.01 4.12
C PRO A 97 18.95 -1.76 5.32
N ALA A 98 20.24 -2.10 5.17
CA ALA A 98 21.23 -1.79 6.20
C ALA A 98 21.29 -0.26 6.42
N ASP A 99 21.37 0.14 7.67
CA ASP A 99 21.56 1.54 8.08
C ASP A 99 23.03 1.98 7.86
N SER A 100 23.33 3.24 8.20
CA SER A 100 24.67 3.82 8.08
C SER A 100 25.72 3.13 8.95
N LYS A 101 25.30 2.29 9.91
CA LYS A 101 26.15 1.49 10.79
C LYS A 101 26.23 0.02 10.32
N GLY A 102 25.59 -0.33 9.20
CA GLY A 102 25.54 -1.68 8.66
C GLY A 102 24.53 -2.60 9.35
N VAL A 103 23.68 -2.08 10.24
CA VAL A 103 22.66 -2.84 10.97
C VAL A 103 21.41 -2.98 10.11
N ARG A 104 20.91 -4.22 9.99
CA ARG A 104 19.63 -4.50 9.31
C ARG A 104 18.52 -4.61 10.34
N GLU A 105 17.75 -3.54 10.42
CA GLU A 105 16.57 -3.47 11.28
C GLU A 105 15.38 -4.25 10.69
N LYS A 106 14.38 -4.51 11.53
CA LYS A 106 13.15 -5.21 11.15
C LYS A 106 11.92 -4.46 11.63
N MET A 107 10.85 -4.55 10.85
CA MET A 107 9.53 -3.97 11.18
C MET A 107 8.44 -4.98 10.90
N ILE A 108 7.52 -5.22 11.82
CA ILE A 108 6.27 -5.90 11.47
C ILE A 108 5.35 -4.86 10.85
N MET A 109 5.00 -5.04 9.58
CA MET A 109 3.96 -4.26 8.92
C MET A 109 2.63 -5.01 9.00
N ARG A 110 1.58 -4.31 9.44
CA ARG A 110 0.19 -4.74 9.35
C ARG A 110 -0.50 -3.90 8.30
N TYR A 111 -1.39 -4.52 7.53
CA TYR A 111 -2.13 -3.82 6.48
C TYR A 111 -3.50 -4.48 6.25
N ARG A 112 -4.42 -3.71 5.70
CA ARG A 112 -5.66 -4.18 5.11
C ARG A 112 -5.52 -4.16 3.59
N VAL A 113 -6.02 -5.19 2.94
CA VAL A 113 -6.13 -5.26 1.50
C VAL A 113 -7.59 -5.54 1.13
N ASN A 114 -8.12 -4.75 0.21
CA ASN A 114 -9.42 -4.95 -0.39
C ASN A 114 -9.19 -5.28 -1.86
N GLY A 115 -9.87 -6.29 -2.38
CA GLY A 115 -9.93 -6.51 -3.82
C GLY A 115 -11.37 -6.58 -4.26
N PHE A 116 -11.71 -5.90 -5.35
CA PHE A 116 -13.07 -5.83 -5.86
C PHE A 116 -13.09 -5.63 -7.37
N LEU A 117 -14.21 -6.00 -7.98
CA LEU A 117 -14.49 -5.65 -9.37
C LEU A 117 -15.22 -4.32 -9.45
N PHE A 118 -14.79 -3.47 -10.37
CA PHE A 118 -15.46 -2.22 -10.68
C PHE A 118 -15.47 -2.02 -12.19
N GLN A 119 -16.66 -2.06 -12.79
CA GLN A 119 -16.84 -2.03 -14.25
C GLN A 119 -16.03 -3.15 -14.93
N ASP A 120 -15.14 -2.81 -15.85
CA ASP A 120 -14.25 -3.71 -16.59
C ASP A 120 -12.88 -3.90 -15.90
N LYS A 121 -12.77 -3.55 -14.62
CA LYS A 121 -11.51 -3.57 -13.87
C LYS A 121 -11.59 -4.46 -12.64
N CYS A 122 -10.44 -5.04 -12.32
CA CYS A 122 -10.15 -5.63 -11.03
C CYS A 122 -9.22 -4.69 -10.26
N VAL A 123 -9.63 -4.30 -9.05
CA VAL A 123 -8.96 -3.29 -8.24
C VAL A 123 -8.41 -3.94 -6.98
N LEU A 124 -7.17 -3.59 -6.62
CA LEU A 124 -6.56 -3.93 -5.34
C LEU A 124 -6.23 -2.63 -4.59
N GLU A 125 -6.81 -2.46 -3.41
CA GLU A 125 -6.55 -1.35 -2.51
C GLU A 125 -5.82 -1.86 -1.26
N ILE A 126 -4.68 -1.25 -0.93
CA ILE A 126 -3.94 -1.52 0.31
C ILE A 126 -3.97 -0.27 1.19
N THR A 127 -4.48 -0.42 2.41
CA THR A 127 -4.73 0.67 3.35
C THR A 127 -4.58 0.17 4.79
N ASP A 128 -4.90 1.01 5.78
CA ASP A 128 -4.79 0.72 7.22
C ASP A 128 -3.38 0.19 7.60
N ILE A 129 -2.35 0.80 7.00
CA ILE A 129 -0.97 0.35 7.18
C ILE A 129 -0.44 0.86 8.52
N SER A 130 0.14 -0.04 9.30
CA SER A 130 0.82 0.28 10.54
C SER A 130 2.05 -0.59 10.77
N TYR A 131 2.96 -0.11 11.59
CA TYR A 131 4.23 -0.74 11.87
C TYR A 131 4.43 -0.98 13.36
N LEU A 132 5.11 -2.08 13.68
CA LEU A 132 5.62 -2.36 15.00
C LEU A 132 7.13 -2.58 14.89
N TYR A 133 7.88 -1.79 15.65
CA TYR A 133 9.33 -1.92 15.74
C TYR A 133 9.69 -2.87 16.90
N GLU A 134 10.19 -4.05 16.57
CA GLU A 134 10.48 -5.08 17.58
C GLU A 134 11.83 -4.85 18.29
N ASN A 135 12.76 -4.14 17.65
CA ASN A 135 14.12 -3.94 18.19
C ASN A 135 14.23 -2.79 19.21
N SER A 136 13.12 -2.13 19.56
CA SER A 136 13.13 -1.21 20.68
C SER A 136 13.27 -1.98 22.00
N GLY A 137 14.41 -1.79 22.69
CA GLY A 137 14.55 -2.22 24.08
C GLY A 137 13.39 -1.75 24.96
N LYS A 138 13.10 -2.50 26.03
CA LYS A 138 12.02 -2.18 26.99
C LYS A 138 12.13 -0.71 27.43
N GLY A 139 11.16 0.13 27.03
CA GLY A 139 11.07 1.54 27.41
C GLY A 139 11.20 2.55 26.27
N ASN A 140 11.47 2.14 25.02
CA ASN A 140 11.52 3.09 23.90
C ASN A 140 10.11 3.40 23.35
N LEU A 141 9.86 4.66 22.95
CA LEU A 141 8.56 5.14 22.43
C LEU A 141 8.09 4.39 21.17
N LEU A 142 9.02 3.75 20.46
CA LEU A 142 8.78 2.95 19.25
C LEU A 142 8.24 1.53 19.49
N THR A 143 8.09 1.10 20.74
CA THR A 143 7.43 -0.19 21.09
C THR A 143 5.92 -0.21 20.75
N ARG A 144 5.38 0.91 20.28
CA ARG A 144 3.95 1.09 19.98
C ARG A 144 3.69 0.87 18.49
N ILE A 145 2.44 0.53 18.16
CA ILE A 145 1.98 0.49 16.78
C ILE A 145 2.01 1.93 16.23
N ILE A 146 2.73 2.14 15.13
CA ILE A 146 2.89 3.43 14.45
C ILE A 146 2.14 3.39 13.13
N ARG A 147 1.29 4.37 12.86
CA ARG A 147 0.57 4.43 11.58
C ARG A 147 1.49 4.86 10.44
N ALA A 148 1.22 4.42 9.22
CA ALA A 148 2.05 4.76 8.07
C ALA A 148 2.08 6.26 7.77
N GLU A 149 0.95 6.94 7.97
CA GLU A 149 0.77 8.38 7.80
C GLU A 149 1.80 9.17 8.62
N ASP A 150 2.03 8.70 9.87
CA ASP A 150 2.91 9.33 10.86
C ASP A 150 4.37 8.86 10.74
N PHE A 151 4.69 7.96 9.79
CA PHE A 151 6.00 7.30 9.75
C PHE A 151 6.70 7.28 8.39
N ILE A 152 6.00 6.90 7.32
CA ILE A 152 6.62 6.67 6.00
C ILE A 152 6.29 7.74 4.96
N THR A 153 5.40 8.68 5.27
CA THR A 153 5.09 9.81 4.38
C THR A 153 6.27 10.77 4.28
N ASN A 154 6.32 11.55 3.19
CA ASN A 154 7.39 12.54 3.00
C ASN A 154 7.47 13.55 4.16
N ASP A 155 6.33 13.94 4.71
CA ASP A 155 6.28 14.89 5.82
C ASP A 155 6.71 14.23 7.14
N ALA A 156 6.29 12.99 7.39
CA ALA A 156 6.74 12.22 8.55
C ALA A 156 8.26 11.95 8.53
N ILE A 157 8.84 11.68 7.35
CA ILE A 157 10.28 11.46 7.18
C ILE A 157 11.09 12.72 7.47
N LYS A 158 10.55 13.90 7.15
CA LYS A 158 11.23 15.19 7.38
C LYS A 158 11.19 15.65 8.84
N ALA A 159 10.39 15.02 9.69
CA ALA A 159 10.34 15.35 11.10
C ALA A 159 11.70 15.11 11.76
N SER A 160 12.18 16.09 12.54
CA SER A 160 13.46 16.02 13.25
C SER A 160 13.28 15.29 14.58
N ASP A 161 13.13 13.96 14.53
CA ASP A 161 12.92 13.10 15.71
C ASP A 161 13.97 12.00 15.88
N GLY A 162 15.05 12.05 15.09
CA GLY A 162 16.17 11.11 15.19
C GLY A 162 15.93 9.74 14.54
N PHE A 163 14.75 9.49 13.96
CA PHE A 163 14.41 8.21 13.32
C PHE A 163 14.37 8.29 11.78
N GLN A 164 14.94 9.34 11.18
CA GLN A 164 14.85 9.59 9.75
C GLN A 164 15.31 8.40 8.90
N GLU A 165 16.45 7.79 9.21
CA GLU A 165 16.98 6.66 8.45
C GLU A 165 16.07 5.42 8.57
N LEU A 166 15.59 5.11 9.78
CA LEU A 166 14.65 4.03 10.01
C LEU A 166 13.36 4.24 9.20
N LYS A 167 12.82 5.46 9.17
CA LYS A 167 11.63 5.82 8.39
C LYS A 167 11.85 5.68 6.89
N VAL A 168 12.98 6.17 6.38
CA VAL A 168 13.36 6.04 4.95
C VAL A 168 13.49 4.56 4.56
N ASN A 169 14.16 3.76 5.39
CA ASN A 169 14.35 2.34 5.12
C ASN A 169 13.02 1.57 5.22
N THR A 170 12.15 1.91 6.18
CA THR A 170 10.78 1.35 6.27
C THR A 170 9.95 1.69 5.04
N SER A 171 10.03 2.94 4.56
CA SER A 171 9.35 3.39 3.35
C SER A 171 9.80 2.60 2.11
N LYS A 172 11.12 2.41 1.94
CA LYS A 172 11.70 1.59 0.86
C LYS A 172 11.23 0.13 0.90
N SER A 173 11.30 -0.52 2.06
CA SER A 173 10.86 -1.92 2.19
C SER A 173 9.35 -2.07 2.01
N THR A 174 8.56 -1.08 2.41
CA THR A 174 7.12 -1.05 2.16
C THR A 174 6.83 -1.00 0.66
N LEU A 175 7.46 -0.08 -0.07
CA LEU A 175 7.31 0.02 -1.52
C LEU A 175 7.77 -1.25 -2.24
N TYR A 176 8.88 -1.84 -1.80
CA TYR A 176 9.35 -3.11 -2.35
C TYR A 176 8.31 -4.21 -2.18
N PHE A 177 7.86 -4.46 -0.94
CA PHE A 177 6.86 -5.48 -0.64
C PHE A 177 5.54 -5.26 -1.42
N LEU A 178 5.02 -4.04 -1.45
CA LEU A 178 3.76 -3.75 -2.15
C LEU A 178 3.90 -3.90 -3.67
N ASN A 179 5.07 -3.62 -4.24
CA ASN A 179 5.31 -3.88 -5.66
C ASN A 179 5.39 -5.38 -5.98
N GLU A 180 5.99 -6.20 -5.12
CA GLU A 180 5.94 -7.67 -5.26
C GLU A 180 4.50 -8.19 -5.15
N LEU A 181 3.72 -7.65 -4.20
CA LEU A 181 2.30 -7.99 -4.07
C LEU A 181 1.50 -7.61 -5.33
N ASN A 182 1.77 -6.45 -5.92
CA ASN A 182 1.13 -6.02 -7.16
C ASN A 182 1.51 -6.90 -8.35
N GLU A 183 2.76 -7.32 -8.45
CA GLU A 183 3.21 -8.19 -9.53
C GLU A 183 2.51 -9.55 -9.45
N ASP A 184 2.39 -10.11 -8.24
CA ASP A 184 1.58 -11.30 -7.98
C ASP A 184 0.10 -11.08 -8.36
N PHE A 185 -0.48 -9.93 -7.99
CA PHE A 185 -1.85 -9.57 -8.34
C PHE A 185 -2.07 -9.39 -9.85
N GLU A 186 -1.11 -8.82 -10.59
CA GLU A 186 -1.19 -8.71 -12.05
C GLU A 186 -1.24 -10.07 -12.76
N ASN A 187 -0.72 -11.11 -12.11
CA ASN A 187 -0.62 -12.44 -12.68
C ASN A 187 -1.87 -13.29 -12.45
N ILE A 188 -2.87 -12.82 -11.68
CA ILE A 188 -4.10 -13.60 -11.41
C ILE A 188 -4.84 -14.03 -12.67
N TYR A 189 -4.73 -13.22 -13.73
CA TYR A 189 -5.35 -13.51 -15.02
C TYR A 189 -4.41 -14.20 -16.03
N LYS A 190 -3.12 -14.31 -15.74
CA LYS A 190 -2.13 -15.01 -16.58
C LYS A 190 -2.08 -16.52 -16.31
N SER A 191 -2.53 -16.97 -15.14
CA SER A 191 -2.44 -18.36 -14.69
C SER A 191 -3.54 -19.30 -15.22
N GLN A 192 -4.07 -19.05 -16.43
CA GLN A 192 -5.05 -19.93 -17.10
C GLN A 192 -4.59 -20.30 -18.50
#